data_AF-A0A8H9IGM2-F1
#
_entry.id   AF-A0A8H9IGM2-F1
#
_cell.length_a   1.000
_cell.length_b   1.000
_cell.length_c   1.000
_cell.angle_alpha   90.00
_cell.angle_beta   90.00
_cell.angle_gamma   90.00
#
_symmetry.space_group_name_H-M   'P 1'
#
loop_
_entity.id
_entity.type
_entity.pdbx_description
1 polymer ?
#
loop_
_entity_poly.entity_id
_entity_poly.type
_entity_poly.pdbx_seq_one_letter_code
_entity_poly.pdbx_strand_id
1 'polypeptide(L)'
;MRKGFILACIASFILLYEDFNHLLVLLIVGGFEFEQAAQKAFGHSSFTGAILIGSIRLIPFVSLIACATCTKLLDSLKGRLSLCVSLLVAVGVIFSGYWSITSPLYTAEYASSTSAIAYIFVPITAYMFSFAAGVSAYLLCKVYEVVIKGK
;
A
#
# COMPACT_ATOMS: atom_id res chain seq x y z
N MET A 1 16.08 11.12 -9.13
CA MET A 1 15.60 10.51 -7.87
C MET A 1 14.20 10.96 -7.48
N ARG A 2 13.93 12.25 -7.18
CA ARG A 2 12.59 12.72 -6.77
C ARG A 2 11.46 12.36 -7.73
N LYS A 3 11.63 12.60 -9.04
CA LYS A 3 10.68 12.18 -10.08
C LYS A 3 10.42 10.67 -10.08
N GLY A 4 11.46 9.86 -9.89
CA GLY A 4 11.35 8.40 -9.85
C GLY A 4 10.60 7.89 -8.63
N PHE A 5 10.84 8.48 -7.45
CA PHE A 5 10.11 8.13 -6.23
C PHE A 5 8.62 8.51 -6.33
N ILE A 6 8.32 9.68 -6.88
CA ILE A 6 6.93 10.10 -7.14
C ILE A 6 6.25 9.13 -8.11
N LEU A 7 6.94 8.75 -9.19
CA LEU A 7 6.41 7.79 -10.16
C LEU A 7 6.19 6.41 -9.52
N ALA A 8 7.06 5.98 -8.62
CA ALA A 8 6.87 4.75 -7.85
C ALA A 8 5.65 4.81 -6.92
N CYS A 9 5.39 5.97 -6.28
CA CYS A 9 4.19 6.17 -5.47
C CYS A 9 2.91 6.11 -6.32
N ILE A 10 2.91 6.76 -7.49
CA ILE A 10 1.77 6.75 -8.42
C ILE A 10 1.54 5.33 -8.96
N ALA A 11 2.59 4.64 -9.42
CA ALA A 11 2.51 3.28 -9.90
C ALA A 11 1.98 2.33 -8.81
N SER A 12 2.48 2.46 -7.58
CA SER A 12 1.99 1.69 -6.43
C SER A 12 0.51 1.94 -6.14
N PHE A 13 0.07 3.20 -6.19
CA PHE A 13 -1.32 3.56 -5.99
C PHE A 13 -2.26 2.91 -7.03
N ILE A 14 -1.83 2.87 -8.29
CA ILE A 14 -2.58 2.23 -9.39
C ILE A 14 -2.59 0.71 -9.22
N LEU A 15 -1.44 0.10 -8.90
CA LEU A 15 -1.33 -1.36 -8.73
C LEU A 15 -2.13 -1.88 -7.54
N LEU A 16 -2.32 -1.05 -6.51
CA LEU A 16 -3.13 -1.39 -5.33
C LEU A 16 -4.61 -1.05 -5.52
N TYR A 17 -5.05 -0.94 -6.76
CA TYR A 17 -6.48 -0.86 -7.07
C TYR A 17 -7.21 -2.09 -6.51
N GLU A 18 -8.38 -1.86 -5.91
CA GLU A 18 -9.11 -2.89 -5.16
C GLU A 18 -9.50 -4.05 -6.07
N ASP A 19 -10.11 -3.74 -7.22
CA ASP A 19 -10.51 -4.73 -8.21
C ASP A 19 -9.30 -5.51 -8.78
N PHE A 20 -8.11 -4.89 -8.83
CA PHE A 20 -6.90 -5.59 -9.25
C PHE A 20 -6.42 -6.60 -8.19
N ASN A 21 -6.50 -6.25 -6.90
CA ASN A 21 -6.22 -7.20 -5.83
C ASN A 21 -7.26 -8.34 -5.82
N HIS A 22 -8.54 -8.00 -6.00
CA HIS A 22 -9.62 -8.96 -6.08
C HIS A 22 -9.45 -9.94 -7.27
N LEU A 23 -9.01 -9.44 -8.42
CA LEU A 23 -8.63 -10.27 -9.58
C LEU A 23 -7.54 -11.28 -9.21
N LEU A 24 -6.48 -10.84 -8.52
CA LEU A 24 -5.39 -11.73 -8.11
C LEU A 24 -5.88 -12.81 -7.15
N VAL A 25 -6.76 -12.47 -6.21
CA VAL A 25 -7.38 -13.44 -5.31
C VAL A 25 -8.24 -14.45 -6.06
N LEU A 26 -9.05 -14.00 -7.03
CA LEU A 26 -9.86 -14.90 -7.86
C LEU A 26 -9.01 -15.89 -8.67
N LEU A 27 -7.87 -15.43 -9.21
CA LEU A 27 -6.95 -16.26 -9.97
C LEU A 27 -6.19 -17.25 -9.08
N ILE A 28 -5.66 -16.79 -7.95
CA ILE A 28 -4.73 -17.56 -7.11
C ILE A 28 -5.46 -18.42 -6.07
N VAL A 29 -6.49 -17.88 -5.43
CA VAL A 29 -7.24 -18.53 -4.35
C VAL A 29 -8.53 -19.15 -4.90
N GLY A 30 -9.25 -18.41 -5.72
CA GLY A 30 -10.54 -18.86 -6.26
C GLY A 30 -10.45 -19.90 -7.37
N GLY A 31 -9.28 -20.06 -8.01
CA GLY A 31 -9.07 -21.01 -9.11
C GLY A 31 -9.87 -20.69 -10.37
N PHE A 32 -10.29 -19.43 -10.55
CA PHE A 32 -11.04 -19.01 -11.73
C PHE A 32 -10.13 -18.83 -12.94
N GLU A 33 -10.66 -19.11 -14.13
CA GLU A 33 -10.00 -18.71 -15.38
C GLU A 33 -10.01 -17.18 -15.54
N PHE A 34 -9.02 -16.65 -16.27
CA PHE A 34 -8.79 -15.21 -16.36
C PHE A 34 -10.01 -14.40 -16.81
N GLU A 35 -10.75 -14.87 -17.82
CA GLU A 35 -11.95 -14.16 -18.31
C GLU A 35 -13.04 -14.08 -17.23
N GLN A 36 -13.26 -15.17 -16.50
CA GLN A 36 -14.25 -15.23 -15.43
C GLN A 36 -13.83 -14.38 -14.22
N ALA A 37 -12.54 -14.43 -13.87
CA ALA A 37 -11.96 -13.62 -12.80
C ALA A 37 -12.06 -12.13 -13.13
N ALA A 38 -11.76 -11.72 -14.36
CA ALA A 38 -11.85 -10.33 -14.81
C ALA A 38 -13.29 -9.82 -14.79
N GLN A 39 -14.25 -10.60 -15.32
CA GLN A 39 -15.66 -10.20 -15.25
C GLN A 39 -16.16 -10.07 -13.81
N LYS A 40 -15.72 -10.94 -12.90
CA LYS A 40 -16.18 -10.94 -11.52
C LYS A 40 -15.54 -9.84 -10.67
N ALA A 41 -14.24 -9.56 -10.88
CA ALA A 41 -13.52 -8.50 -10.18
C ALA A 41 -13.97 -7.11 -10.63
N PHE A 42 -14.13 -6.88 -11.93
CA PHE A 42 -14.46 -5.56 -12.47
C PHE A 42 -15.96 -5.35 -12.72
N GLY A 43 -16.78 -6.41 -12.71
CA GLY A 43 -18.20 -6.33 -13.03
C GLY A 43 -19.07 -5.57 -12.02
N HIS A 44 -18.58 -5.42 -10.79
CA HIS A 44 -19.24 -4.63 -9.74
C HIS A 44 -18.51 -3.32 -9.43
N SER A 45 -17.56 -2.90 -10.28
CA SER A 45 -16.82 -1.67 -10.07
C SER A 45 -17.78 -0.47 -10.10
N SER A 46 -17.93 0.18 -8.95
CA SER A 46 -18.76 1.36 -8.79
C SER A 46 -17.88 2.60 -8.79
N PHE A 47 -18.16 3.56 -9.67
CA PHE A 47 -17.45 4.84 -9.73
C PHE A 47 -17.41 5.57 -8.38
N THR A 48 -18.53 5.54 -7.64
CA THR A 48 -18.63 6.17 -6.31
C THR A 48 -17.75 5.46 -5.29
N GLY A 49 -17.73 4.11 -5.30
CA GLY A 49 -16.85 3.32 -4.42
C GLY A 49 -15.37 3.53 -4.74
N ALA A 50 -15.04 3.53 -6.04
CA ALA A 50 -13.68 3.77 -6.53
C ALA A 50 -13.14 5.13 -6.11
N ILE A 51 -13.96 6.19 -6.14
CA ILE A 51 -13.55 7.52 -5.66
C ILE A 51 -13.38 7.53 -4.15
N LEU A 52 -14.35 7.00 -3.40
CA LEU A 52 -14.31 7.05 -1.93
C LEU A 52 -13.12 6.26 -1.38
N ILE A 53 -13.00 4.98 -1.74
CA ILE A 53 -11.92 4.09 -1.31
C ILE A 53 -10.60 4.54 -1.93
N GLY A 54 -10.61 4.96 -3.19
CA GLY A 54 -9.43 5.50 -3.87
C GLY A 54 -8.87 6.75 -3.19
N SER A 55 -9.73 7.66 -2.72
CA SER A 55 -9.30 8.88 -2.00
C SER A 55 -8.65 8.55 -0.67
N ILE A 56 -9.17 7.56 0.05
CA ILE A 56 -8.60 7.11 1.34
C ILE A 56 -7.28 6.37 1.10
N ARG A 57 -7.20 5.54 0.05
CA ARG A 57 -5.96 4.87 -0.37
C ARG A 57 -4.87 5.85 -0.78
N LEU A 58 -5.24 7.03 -1.28
CA LEU A 58 -4.31 8.05 -1.71
C LEU A 58 -3.50 8.67 -0.55
N ILE A 59 -4.05 8.67 0.68
CA ILE A 59 -3.47 9.32 1.87
C ILE A 59 -2.01 8.93 2.13
N PRO A 60 -1.63 7.63 2.22
CA PRO A 60 -0.24 7.24 2.44
C PRO A 60 0.70 7.71 1.31
N PHE A 61 0.25 7.67 0.05
CA PHE A 61 1.09 8.06 -1.09
C PHE A 61 1.25 9.57 -1.20
N VAL A 62 0.19 10.36 -0.99
CA VAL A 62 0.30 11.83 -0.97
C VAL A 62 1.19 12.29 0.16
N SER A 63 1.08 11.67 1.33
CA SER A 63 1.96 11.98 2.46
C SER A 63 3.43 11.69 2.12
N LEU A 64 3.73 10.55 1.48
CA LEU A 64 5.09 10.23 1.03
C LEU A 64 5.60 11.17 -0.06
N ILE A 65 4.76 11.53 -1.02
CA ILE A 65 5.09 12.51 -2.06
C ILE A 65 5.38 13.87 -1.43
N ALA A 66 4.54 14.34 -0.50
CA ALA A 66 4.74 15.59 0.24
C ALA A 66 6.05 15.57 1.04
N CYS A 67 6.35 14.47 1.74
CA CYS A 67 7.64 14.31 2.41
C CYS A 67 8.81 14.37 1.41
N ALA A 68 8.69 13.72 0.25
CA ALA A 68 9.73 13.70 -0.78
C ALA A 68 9.93 15.07 -1.46
N THR A 69 8.90 15.90 -1.58
CA THR A 69 8.94 17.22 -2.25
C THR A 69 9.27 18.36 -1.29
N CYS A 70 8.68 18.37 -0.10
CA CYS A 70 8.83 19.44 0.90
C CYS A 70 10.09 19.29 1.76
N THR A 71 10.75 18.13 1.76
CA THR A 71 11.98 17.90 2.53
C THR A 71 13.18 17.55 1.64
N LYS A 72 14.38 17.61 2.23
CA LYS A 72 15.65 17.14 1.63
C LYS A 72 15.96 15.67 1.95
N LEU A 73 14.98 14.88 2.40
CA LEU A 73 15.18 13.46 2.73
C LEU A 73 15.81 12.68 1.57
N LEU A 74 15.36 12.95 0.34
CA LEU A 74 15.89 12.32 -0.88
C LEU A 74 17.32 12.73 -1.26
N ASP A 75 17.92 13.72 -0.61
CA ASP A 75 19.30 14.11 -0.89
C ASP A 75 20.29 13.24 -0.11
N SER A 76 19.84 12.65 1.01
CA SER A 76 20.64 11.76 1.85
C SER A 76 20.32 10.29 1.60
N LEU A 77 21.33 9.40 1.72
CA LEU A 77 21.13 7.96 1.56
C LEU A 77 20.14 7.40 2.61
N LYS A 78 20.27 7.83 3.87
CA LYS A 78 19.36 7.45 4.96
C LYS A 78 17.91 7.89 4.73
N GLY A 79 17.71 9.11 4.24
CA GLY A 79 16.37 9.60 3.92
C GLY A 79 15.75 8.90 2.71
N ARG A 80 16.57 8.54 1.70
CA ARG A 80 16.12 7.67 0.59
C ARG A 80 15.67 6.30 1.08
N LEU A 81 16.47 5.66 1.94
CA LEU A 81 16.13 4.35 2.50
C LEU A 81 14.86 4.43 3.36
N SER A 82 14.75 5.44 4.22
CA SER A 82 13.56 5.70 5.03
C SER A 82 12.30 5.82 4.18
N LEU A 83 12.30 6.66 3.14
CA LEU A 83 11.16 6.83 2.23
C LEU A 83 10.84 5.56 1.44
N CYS A 84 11.86 4.80 1.04
CA CYS A 84 11.68 3.53 0.34
C CYS A 84 11.03 2.47 1.23
N VAL A 85 11.51 2.33 2.47
CA VAL A 85 10.93 1.40 3.46
C VAL A 85 9.48 1.80 3.77
N SER A 86 9.22 3.10 3.96
CA SER A 86 7.85 3.58 4.14
C SER A 86 6.94 3.21 2.97
N LEU A 87 7.41 3.39 1.72
CA LEU A 87 6.63 3.03 0.54
C LEU A 87 6.36 1.53 0.50
N LEU A 88 7.38 0.69 0.73
CA LEU A 88 7.24 -0.77 0.74
C LEU A 88 6.25 -1.25 1.80
N VAL A 89 6.31 -0.68 3.00
CA VAL A 89 5.37 -1.02 4.08
C VAL A 89 3.95 -0.57 3.75
N ALA A 90 3.77 0.64 3.19
CA ALA A 90 2.44 1.08 2.73
C ALA A 90 1.86 0.11 1.70
N VAL A 91 2.67 -0.28 0.70
CA VAL A 91 2.26 -1.22 -0.34
C VAL A 91 1.91 -2.58 0.24
N GLY A 92 2.79 -3.13 1.08
CA GLY A 92 2.60 -4.43 1.70
C GLY A 92 1.34 -4.50 2.55
N VAL A 93 1.09 -3.49 3.40
CA VAL A 93 -0.09 -3.45 4.28
C VAL A 93 -1.38 -3.27 3.48
N ILE A 94 -1.39 -2.43 2.44
CA ILE A 94 -2.59 -2.27 1.60
C ILE A 94 -2.88 -3.57 0.86
N PHE A 95 -1.85 -4.17 0.26
CA PHE A 95 -2.00 -5.41 -0.50
C PHE A 95 -2.50 -6.55 0.39
N SER A 96 -1.85 -6.79 1.53
CA SER A 96 -2.22 -7.86 2.45
C SER A 96 -3.57 -7.61 3.12
N GLY A 97 -3.89 -6.34 3.42
CA GLY A 97 -5.18 -5.96 3.99
C GLY A 97 -6.34 -6.26 3.05
N TYR A 98 -6.25 -5.81 1.79
CA TYR A 98 -7.27 -6.10 0.78
C TYR A 98 -7.36 -7.59 0.45
N TRP A 99 -6.23 -8.29 0.41
CA TRP A 99 -6.19 -9.74 0.25
C TRP A 99 -6.93 -10.45 1.40
N SER A 100 -6.70 -10.04 2.65
CA SER A 100 -7.34 -10.63 3.83
C SER A 100 -8.84 -10.36 3.87
N ILE A 101 -9.31 -9.29 3.22
CA ILE A 101 -10.74 -8.99 3.10
C ILE A 101 -11.39 -9.87 2.00
N THR A 102 -10.69 -10.06 0.88
CA THR A 102 -11.24 -10.74 -0.30
C THR A 102 -11.07 -12.26 -0.30
N SER A 103 -9.96 -12.78 0.23
CA SER A 103 -9.66 -14.22 0.26
C SER A 103 -10.75 -15.06 0.95
N PRO A 104 -11.33 -14.66 2.10
CA PRO A 104 -12.39 -15.42 2.76
C PRO A 104 -13.65 -15.63 1.91
N LEU A 105 -13.89 -14.79 0.90
CA LEU A 105 -15.03 -14.96 -0.02
C LEU A 105 -14.91 -16.22 -0.89
N TYR A 106 -13.71 -16.80 -0.98
CA TYR A 106 -13.38 -17.93 -1.85
C TYR A 106 -12.75 -19.10 -1.10
N THR A 107 -12.69 -19.03 0.22
CA THR A 107 -12.26 -20.14 1.10
C THR A 107 -13.41 -20.57 1.98
N ALA A 108 -13.23 -21.66 2.76
CA ALA A 108 -14.23 -22.11 3.73
C ALA A 108 -14.33 -21.22 4.99
N GLU A 109 -13.65 -20.06 5.00
CA GLU A 109 -13.66 -19.13 6.13
C GLU A 109 -14.93 -18.26 6.12
N TYR A 110 -15.47 -17.96 7.30
CA TYR A 110 -16.64 -17.10 7.43
C TYR A 110 -16.31 -15.65 7.02
N ALA A 111 -16.91 -15.17 5.93
CA ALA A 111 -16.88 -13.76 5.57
C ALA A 111 -17.83 -12.95 6.47
N SER A 112 -17.27 -12.20 7.43
CA SER A 112 -18.06 -11.30 8.30
C SER A 112 -18.57 -10.09 7.52
N SER A 113 -19.80 -9.64 7.80
CA SER A 113 -20.41 -8.43 7.21
C SER A 113 -19.66 -7.13 7.55
N THR A 114 -18.70 -7.16 8.49
CA THR A 114 -17.82 -6.02 8.83
C THR A 114 -16.68 -5.82 7.80
N SER A 115 -16.49 -6.75 6.87
CA SER A 115 -15.44 -6.73 5.84
C SER A 115 -15.46 -5.49 4.93
N ALA A 116 -16.64 -4.96 4.60
CA ALA A 116 -16.76 -3.78 3.74
C ALA A 116 -16.15 -2.51 4.36
N ILE A 117 -16.27 -2.36 5.69
CA ILE A 117 -15.70 -1.22 6.42
C ILE A 117 -14.17 -1.35 6.50
N ALA A 118 -13.63 -2.58 6.45
CA ALA A 118 -12.19 -2.81 6.54
C ALA A 118 -11.41 -2.19 5.35
N TYR A 119 -12.02 -2.04 4.17
CA TYR A 119 -11.41 -1.34 3.03
C TYR A 119 -11.04 0.12 3.33
N ILE A 120 -11.76 0.76 4.25
CA ILE A 120 -11.46 2.13 4.70
C ILE A 120 -10.29 2.14 5.70
N PHE A 121 -10.26 1.16 6.61
CA PHE A 121 -9.25 1.11 7.67
C PHE A 121 -7.89 0.60 7.19
N VAL A 122 -7.84 -0.20 6.13
CA VAL A 122 -6.58 -0.74 5.59
C VAL A 122 -5.61 0.38 5.18
N PRO A 123 -6.00 1.40 4.37
CA PRO A 123 -5.09 2.49 4.05
C PRO A 123 -4.68 3.37 5.24
N ILE A 124 -5.57 3.55 6.23
CA ILE A 124 -5.27 4.30 7.47
C ILE A 124 -4.19 3.54 8.25
N THR A 125 -4.35 2.23 8.37
CA THR A 125 -3.39 1.35 9.03
C THR A 125 -2.06 1.34 8.29
N ALA A 126 -2.10 1.28 6.95
CA ALA A 126 -0.93 1.38 6.10
C ALA A 126 -0.18 2.70 6.27
N TYR A 127 -0.90 3.82 6.41
CA TYR A 127 -0.28 5.12 6.71
C TYR A 127 0.47 5.09 8.04
N MET A 128 -0.16 4.59 9.11
CA MET A 128 0.46 4.52 10.45
C MET A 128 1.73 3.64 10.45
N PHE A 129 1.64 2.44 9.87
CA PHE A 129 2.80 1.53 9.78
C PHE A 129 3.89 2.08 8.86
N SER A 130 3.53 2.67 7.72
CA SER A 130 4.47 3.30 6.79
C SER A 130 5.25 4.42 7.44
N PHE A 131 4.56 5.27 8.22
CA PHE A 131 5.19 6.35 8.97
C PHE A 131 6.16 5.80 10.02
N ALA A 132 5.70 4.87 10.86
CA ALA A 132 6.52 4.25 11.90
C ALA A 132 7.77 3.55 11.32
N ALA A 133 7.61 2.82 10.21
CA ALA A 133 8.70 2.15 9.52
C ALA A 133 9.72 3.13 8.94
N GLY A 134 9.26 4.24 8.36
CA GLY A 134 10.14 5.31 7.85
C GLY A 134 10.98 5.94 8.92
N VAL A 135 10.34 6.33 10.04
CA VAL A 135 11.03 6.91 11.20
C VAL A 135 12.04 5.93 11.76
N SER A 136 11.64 4.67 11.94
CA SER A 136 12.52 3.61 12.45
C SER A 136 13.73 3.37 11.55
N ALA A 137 13.52 3.27 10.24
CA ALA A 137 14.59 3.10 9.26
C ALA A 137 15.58 4.28 9.26
N TYR A 138 15.06 5.51 9.38
CA TYR A 138 15.91 6.69 9.48
C TYR A 138 16.77 6.68 10.76
N LEU A 139 16.15 6.36 11.90
CA LEU A 139 16.83 6.27 13.19
C LEU A 139 17.89 5.16 13.20
N LEU A 140 17.57 3.98 12.66
CA LEU A 140 18.53 2.88 12.53
C LEU A 140 19.75 3.27 11.68
N CYS A 141 19.52 3.95 10.55
CA CYS A 141 20.62 4.46 9.73
C CYS A 141 21.48 5.47 10.50
N LYS A 142 20.85 6.34 11.31
CA LYS A 142 21.57 7.31 12.13
C LYS A 142 22.39 6.64 13.23
N VAL A 143 21.82 5.66 13.93
CA VAL A 143 22.53 4.87 14.96
C VAL A 143 23.71 4.13 14.34
N TYR A 144 23.52 3.52 13.18
CA TYR A 144 24.60 2.87 12.44
C TYR A 144 25.75 3.84 12.09
N GLU A 145 25.43 5.05 11.62
CA GLU A 145 26.44 6.07 11.33
C GLU A 145 27.24 6.50 12.58
N VAL A 146 26.55 6.69 13.71
CA VAL A 146 27.18 7.16 14.95
C VAL A 146 27.99 6.06 15.63
N VAL A 147 27.42 4.86 15.79
CA VAL A 147 28.01 3.78 16.59
C VAL A 147 29.06 3.00 15.81
N ILE A 148 28.81 2.70 14.53
CA ILE A 148 29.67 1.79 13.75
C ILE A 148 30.68 2.57 12.91
N LYS A 149 30.29 3.73 12.36
CA LYS A 149 31.22 4.57 11.58
C LYS A 149 31.93 5.64 12.40
N GLY A 150 31.57 5.83 13.67
CA GLY A 150 32.20 6.82 14.55
C GLY A 150 32.11 8.26 14.04
N LYS A 151 31.07 8.58 13.26
CA LYS A 151 30.82 9.91 12.69
C LYS A 151 29.82 10.71 13.52
#